data_AF-A0A527DGC3-F1
#
_entry.id   AF-A0A527DGC3-F1
#
_cell.length_a   1.000
_cell.length_b   1.000
_cell.length_c   1.000
_cell.angle_alpha   90.00
_cell.angle_beta   90.00
_cell.angle_gamma   90.00
#
_symmetry.space_group_name_H-M   'P 1'
#
loop_
_entity.id
_entity.type
_entity.pdbx_description
1 polymer ?
#
loop_
_entity_poly.entity_id
_entity_poly.type
_entity_poly.pdbx_seq_one_letter_code
_entity_poly.pdbx_strand_id
1 'polypeptide(L)'
;MAVKLGFDERSDGDLGTSVLIVDAMVDTADILTGVEDWWWPRLLSNLLDIRVVDAEGGIGFPRPRKRNDLRPFLEAFETATGKSPADGKRTFQRALNKSEGTSVGNCGFVVLERDDKEKLFVPDDRVDTVALVRTPLMVVAYHRQWTIGTPPMAGAFFAADDIDDILRAAEPPAHDRWDKDARRLQDATGRKRSIVNKVLGGIHRSLKQCQNTASPPPPPRPKRLSLLERTLA
;
A
#
# COMPACT_ATOMS: atom_id res chain seq x y z
N MET A 1 -27.26 29.32 -12.05
CA MET A 1 -27.41 28.83 -10.65
C MET A 1 -26.11 28.26 -10.11
N ALA A 2 -25.38 27.41 -10.86
CA ALA A 2 -24.10 26.84 -10.44
C ALA A 2 -23.01 27.88 -10.11
N VAL A 3 -22.88 28.96 -10.90
CA VAL A 3 -21.91 30.05 -10.63
C VAL A 3 -22.13 30.73 -9.28
N LYS A 4 -23.40 30.87 -8.85
CA LYS A 4 -23.74 31.43 -7.52
C LYS A 4 -23.29 30.54 -6.36
N LEU A 5 -22.97 29.29 -6.64
CA LEU A 5 -22.47 28.30 -5.68
C LEU A 5 -20.94 28.12 -5.79
N GLY A 6 -20.25 28.97 -6.56
CA GLY A 6 -18.79 28.94 -6.70
C GLY A 6 -18.25 28.02 -7.80
N PHE A 7 -19.10 27.49 -8.69
CA PHE A 7 -18.63 26.72 -9.85
C PHE A 7 -18.29 27.60 -11.04
N ASP A 8 -17.29 27.19 -11.81
CA ASP A 8 -17.01 27.77 -13.12
C ASP A 8 -18.19 27.56 -14.09
N GLU A 9 -18.37 28.53 -14.99
CA GLU A 9 -19.35 28.41 -16.08
C GLU A 9 -18.83 27.38 -17.10
N ARG A 10 -19.68 26.40 -17.43
CA ARG A 10 -19.36 25.36 -18.42
C ARG A 10 -19.88 25.75 -19.79
N SER A 11 -19.06 25.51 -20.80
CA SER A 11 -19.40 25.66 -22.22
C SER A 11 -19.90 24.36 -22.84
N ASP A 12 -20.54 24.47 -24.01
CA ASP A 12 -20.91 23.30 -24.80
C ASP A 12 -19.66 22.49 -25.18
N GLY A 13 -19.63 21.23 -24.74
CA GLY A 13 -18.49 20.32 -24.91
C GLY A 13 -17.66 20.09 -23.64
N ASP A 14 -17.87 20.88 -22.58
CA ASP A 14 -17.21 20.64 -21.30
C ASP A 14 -17.76 19.38 -20.63
N LEU A 15 -16.90 18.38 -20.44
CA LEU A 15 -17.22 17.12 -19.78
C LEU A 15 -16.71 17.13 -18.34
N GLY A 16 -17.47 16.49 -17.44
CA GLY A 16 -17.03 16.28 -16.06
C GLY A 16 -18.17 16.35 -15.06
N THR A 17 -17.83 16.17 -13.78
CA THR A 17 -18.80 16.21 -12.67
C THR A 17 -18.38 17.30 -11.71
N SER A 18 -19.32 18.17 -11.34
CA SER A 18 -19.14 19.17 -10.29
C SER A 18 -19.88 18.68 -9.05
N VAL A 19 -19.18 18.67 -7.91
CA VAL A 19 -19.74 18.24 -6.62
C VAL A 19 -19.55 19.38 -5.64
N LEU A 20 -20.63 19.78 -4.97
CA LEU A 20 -20.59 20.75 -3.87
C LEU A 20 -20.81 19.99 -2.58
N ILE A 21 -19.86 20.09 -1.65
CA ILE A 21 -19.99 19.55 -0.30
C ILE A 21 -20.16 20.75 0.63
N VAL A 22 -21.30 20.81 1.31
CA VAL A 22 -21.63 21.90 2.24
C VAL A 22 -21.32 21.43 3.66
N ASP A 23 -20.89 22.36 4.51
CA ASP A 23 -20.54 22.09 5.92
C ASP A 23 -19.38 21.09 6.07
N ALA A 24 -18.45 21.11 5.11
CA ALA A 24 -17.22 20.32 5.18
C ALA A 24 -16.22 21.01 6.11
N MET A 25 -15.94 20.40 7.26
CA MET A 25 -14.82 20.80 8.14
C MET A 25 -13.53 20.14 7.65
N VAL A 26 -13.01 20.59 6.51
CA VAL A 26 -11.75 20.10 5.93
C VAL A 26 -10.95 21.28 5.38
N ASP A 27 -9.66 21.34 5.67
CA ASP A 27 -8.77 22.33 5.09
C ASP A 27 -8.08 21.82 3.81
N THR A 28 -7.43 22.72 3.07
CA THR A 28 -6.76 22.35 1.82
C THR A 28 -5.56 21.43 2.04
N ALA A 29 -4.91 21.48 3.19
CA ALA A 29 -3.77 20.63 3.54
C ALA A 29 -4.22 19.19 3.84
N ASP A 30 -5.37 19.01 4.48
CA ASP A 30 -6.02 17.72 4.71
C ASP A 30 -6.41 17.07 3.38
N ILE A 31 -6.97 17.85 2.44
CA ILE A 31 -7.28 17.36 1.09
C ILE A 31 -6.01 16.88 0.38
N LEU A 32 -4.95 17.69 0.40
CA LEU A 32 -3.67 17.31 -0.22
C LEU A 32 -3.10 16.04 0.42
N THR A 33 -3.14 15.94 1.75
CA THR A 33 -2.66 14.78 2.50
C THR A 33 -3.45 13.52 2.13
N GLY A 34 -4.78 13.62 2.06
CA GLY A 34 -5.65 12.51 1.64
C GLY A 34 -5.40 12.08 0.20
N VAL A 35 -5.24 13.04 -0.72
CA VAL A 35 -4.87 12.75 -2.11
C VAL A 35 -3.53 12.02 -2.17
N GLU A 36 -2.54 12.50 -1.44
CA GLU A 36 -1.21 11.89 -1.40
C GLU A 36 -1.19 10.53 -0.72
N ASP A 37 -2.05 10.27 0.26
CA ASP A 37 -2.15 8.96 0.92
C ASP A 37 -2.78 7.89 0.01
N TRP A 38 -3.80 8.26 -0.75
CA TRP A 38 -4.64 7.28 -1.44
C TRP A 38 -4.39 7.21 -2.96
N TRP A 39 -3.79 8.24 -3.56
CA TRP A 39 -3.62 8.34 -5.01
C TRP A 39 -2.17 8.53 -5.47
N TRP A 40 -1.18 8.45 -4.57
CA TRP A 40 0.22 8.56 -4.96
C TRP A 40 0.66 7.63 -6.11
N PRO A 41 0.17 6.38 -6.28
CA PRO A 41 0.64 5.55 -7.40
C PRO A 41 0.20 6.12 -8.76
N ARG A 42 -1.02 6.67 -8.82
CA ARG A 42 -1.58 7.30 -10.02
C ARG A 42 -0.90 8.64 -10.32
N LEU A 43 -0.62 9.43 -9.29
CA LEU A 43 0.16 10.68 -9.38
C LEU A 43 1.57 10.41 -9.92
N LEU A 44 2.28 9.41 -9.37
CA LEU A 44 3.61 9.00 -9.83
C LEU A 44 3.64 8.50 -11.27
N SER A 45 2.49 8.05 -11.79
CA SER A 45 2.34 7.57 -13.16
C SER A 45 1.86 8.66 -14.12
N ASN A 46 1.70 9.91 -13.65
CA ASN A 46 1.19 11.04 -14.43
C ASN A 46 -0.20 10.77 -15.06
N LEU A 47 -1.03 9.97 -14.40
CA LEU A 47 -2.39 9.61 -14.86
C LEU A 47 -3.51 10.35 -14.10
N LEU A 48 -3.13 11.30 -13.25
CA LEU A 48 -4.00 12.13 -12.43
C LEU A 48 -3.31 13.46 -12.19
N ASP A 49 -4.01 14.54 -12.48
CA ASP A 49 -3.61 15.91 -12.16
C ASP A 49 -4.62 16.47 -11.15
N ILE A 50 -4.12 17.05 -10.07
CA ILE A 50 -4.92 17.60 -8.98
C ILE A 50 -4.38 18.97 -8.60
N ARG A 51 -5.30 19.93 -8.57
CA ARG A 51 -5.09 21.27 -8.07
C ARG A 51 -6.09 21.53 -6.95
N VAL A 52 -5.59 21.94 -5.79
CA VAL A 52 -6.43 22.37 -4.66
C VAL A 52 -6.29 23.89 -4.56
N VAL A 53 -7.41 24.59 -4.47
CA VAL A 53 -7.45 26.05 -4.37
C VAL A 53 -8.19 26.42 -3.10
N ASP A 54 -7.57 27.24 -2.24
CA ASP A 54 -8.20 27.75 -1.02
C ASP A 54 -9.11 28.97 -1.29
N ALA A 55 -9.74 29.50 -0.24
CA ALA A 55 -10.66 30.63 -0.34
C ALA A 55 -9.96 31.94 -0.76
N GLU A 56 -8.67 32.07 -0.47
CA GLU A 56 -7.81 33.19 -0.82
C GLU A 56 -7.21 33.08 -2.24
N GLY A 57 -7.45 31.96 -2.94
CA GLY A 57 -6.91 31.67 -4.27
C GLY A 57 -5.50 31.07 -4.26
N GLY A 58 -4.98 30.71 -3.08
CA GLY A 58 -3.76 29.95 -2.91
C GLY A 58 -3.86 28.57 -3.55
N ILE A 59 -2.82 28.17 -4.28
CA ILE A 59 -2.82 26.94 -5.07
C ILE A 59 -1.87 25.92 -4.48
N GLY A 60 -2.41 24.74 -4.16
CA GLY A 60 -1.70 23.57 -3.71
C GLY A 60 -1.67 22.46 -4.77
N PHE A 61 -0.57 21.71 -4.79
CA PHE A 61 -0.39 20.53 -5.62
C PHE A 61 0.13 19.37 -4.76
N PRO A 62 -0.35 18.14 -4.95
CA PRO A 62 0.15 16.99 -4.22
C PRO A 62 1.60 16.68 -4.64
N ARG A 63 2.44 16.42 -3.64
CA ARG A 63 3.88 16.15 -3.77
C ARG A 63 4.26 14.94 -2.89
N PRO A 64 3.74 13.73 -3.20
CA PRO A 64 3.97 12.54 -2.37
C PRO A 64 5.47 12.19 -2.22
N ARG A 65 6.33 12.54 -3.19
CA ARG A 65 7.79 12.35 -3.09
C ARG A 65 8.46 13.20 -2.00
N LYS A 66 7.82 14.29 -1.53
CA LYS A 66 8.34 15.13 -0.44
C LYS A 66 7.96 14.62 0.94
N ARG A 67 7.13 13.58 1.02
CA ARG A 67 6.64 12.99 2.28
C ARG A 67 7.51 11.83 2.74
N ASN A 68 8.23 12.06 3.84
CA ASN A 68 9.13 11.06 4.42
C ASN A 68 8.38 9.80 4.89
N ASP A 69 7.16 9.96 5.37
CA ASP A 69 6.28 8.89 5.84
C ASP A 69 5.75 8.02 4.69
N LEU A 70 5.63 8.57 3.49
CA LEU A 70 5.22 7.82 2.30
C LEU A 70 6.40 7.18 1.57
N ARG A 71 7.61 7.77 1.64
CA ARG A 71 8.80 7.36 0.87
C ARG A 71 9.02 5.83 0.83
N PRO A 72 8.92 5.07 1.94
CA PRO A 72 9.10 3.61 1.89
C PRO A 72 8.04 2.88 1.05
N PHE A 73 6.80 3.37 1.00
CA PHE A 73 5.73 2.81 0.16
C PHE A 73 5.94 3.11 -1.32
N LEU A 74 6.44 4.31 -1.64
CA LEU A 74 6.79 4.69 -3.01
C LEU A 74 7.91 3.79 -3.54
N GLU A 75 8.96 3.60 -2.75
CA GLU A 75 10.08 2.70 -3.07
C GLU A 75 9.60 1.25 -3.22
N ALA A 76 8.77 0.77 -2.30
CA ALA A 76 8.17 -0.56 -2.38
C ALA A 76 7.35 -0.74 -3.67
N PHE A 77 6.62 0.29 -4.11
CA PHE A 77 5.83 0.23 -5.35
C PHE A 77 6.70 0.25 -6.60
N GLU A 78 7.75 1.06 -6.62
CA GLU A 78 8.74 1.04 -7.70
C GLU A 78 9.41 -0.34 -7.79
N THR A 79 9.69 -1.00 -6.66
CA THR A 79 10.15 -2.40 -6.63
C THR A 79 9.09 -3.39 -7.10
N ALA A 80 7.83 -3.24 -6.68
CA ALA A 80 6.73 -4.13 -7.09
C ALA A 80 6.50 -4.08 -8.61
N THR A 81 6.59 -2.89 -9.20
CA THR A 81 6.40 -2.62 -10.64
C THR A 81 7.66 -2.86 -11.48
N GLY A 82 8.79 -3.20 -10.84
CA GLY A 82 10.06 -3.45 -11.53
C GLY A 82 10.77 -2.20 -12.06
N LYS A 83 10.32 -1.00 -11.65
CA LYS A 83 11.01 0.27 -11.96
C LYS A 83 12.35 0.39 -11.21
N SER A 84 12.43 -0.19 -10.02
CA SER A 84 13.63 -0.24 -9.19
C SER A 84 13.96 -1.69 -8.82
N PRO A 85 15.18 -2.19 -9.09
CA PRO A 85 15.54 -3.57 -8.76
C PRO A 85 15.62 -3.78 -7.23
N ALA A 86 15.29 -4.99 -6.79
CA ALA A 86 15.46 -5.40 -5.41
C ALA A 86 16.94 -5.73 -5.10
N ASP A 87 17.46 -5.30 -3.95
CA ASP A 87 18.84 -5.56 -3.52
C ASP A 87 18.98 -6.80 -2.63
N GLY A 88 17.85 -7.38 -2.19
CA GLY A 88 17.81 -8.57 -1.35
C GLY A 88 18.26 -8.37 0.09
N LYS A 89 18.49 -7.11 0.51
CA LYS A 89 18.89 -6.73 1.87
C LYS A 89 17.89 -5.75 2.48
N ARG A 90 17.68 -4.62 1.82
CA ARG A 90 16.72 -3.58 2.18
C ARG A 90 15.44 -3.71 1.36
N THR A 91 15.57 -3.98 0.06
CA THR A 91 14.44 -4.03 -0.88
C THR A 91 14.23 -5.44 -1.41
N PHE A 92 12.96 -5.83 -1.56
CA PHE A 92 12.58 -7.18 -1.96
C PHE A 92 11.40 -7.16 -2.92
N GLN A 93 11.50 -7.89 -4.02
CA GLN A 93 10.39 -8.15 -4.92
C GLN A 93 9.91 -9.60 -4.77
N ARG A 94 8.59 -9.80 -4.72
CA ARG A 94 7.96 -11.12 -4.63
C ARG A 94 6.76 -11.19 -5.55
N ALA A 95 6.83 -12.01 -6.58
CA ALA A 95 5.65 -12.37 -7.37
C ALA A 95 4.77 -13.30 -6.55
N LEU A 96 3.46 -13.05 -6.53
CA LEU A 96 2.51 -14.00 -5.96
C LEU A 96 2.26 -15.13 -6.96
N ASN A 97 2.19 -16.36 -6.45
CA ASN A 97 1.97 -17.54 -7.28
C ASN A 97 0.69 -17.40 -8.09
N LYS A 98 0.75 -17.82 -9.37
CA LYS A 98 -0.44 -17.90 -10.23
C LYS A 98 -1.51 -18.77 -9.59
N SER A 99 -2.76 -18.41 -9.80
CA SER A 99 -3.90 -19.25 -9.43
C SER A 99 -4.56 -19.75 -10.71
N GLU A 100 -4.42 -21.04 -11.04
CA GLU A 100 -5.06 -21.64 -12.22
C GLU A 100 -4.72 -20.91 -13.53
N GLY A 101 -3.44 -20.50 -13.68
CA GLY A 101 -2.97 -19.76 -14.85
C GLY A 101 -3.19 -18.24 -14.78
N THR A 102 -4.04 -17.75 -13.88
CA THR A 102 -4.30 -16.31 -13.65
C THR A 102 -3.13 -15.65 -12.93
N SER A 103 -2.63 -14.54 -13.48
CA SER A 103 -1.64 -13.70 -12.80
C SER A 103 -2.29 -12.99 -11.61
N VAL A 104 -1.60 -12.95 -10.47
CA VAL A 104 -2.16 -12.35 -9.24
C VAL A 104 -1.59 -10.95 -9.02
N GLY A 105 -0.29 -10.77 -9.18
CA GLY A 105 0.38 -9.50 -8.95
C GLY A 105 1.70 -9.67 -8.20
N ASN A 106 2.33 -8.55 -7.92
CA ASN A 106 3.66 -8.48 -7.31
C ASN A 106 3.64 -7.66 -6.04
N CYS A 107 4.42 -8.08 -5.06
CA CYS A 107 4.74 -7.29 -3.88
C CYS A 107 6.15 -6.72 -4.01
N GLY A 108 6.32 -5.48 -3.56
CA GLY A 108 7.60 -4.91 -3.17
C GLY A 108 7.60 -4.64 -1.67
N PHE A 109 8.75 -4.79 -1.03
CA PHE A 109 8.95 -4.54 0.39
C PHE A 109 10.24 -3.78 0.61
N VAL A 110 10.23 -2.88 1.60
CA VAL A 110 11.37 -2.05 2.00
C VAL A 110 11.52 -2.13 3.51
N VAL A 111 12.72 -2.44 3.99
CA VAL A 111 13.05 -2.36 5.43
C VAL A 111 12.95 -0.91 5.89
N LEU A 112 12.21 -0.66 6.98
CA LEU A 112 12.04 0.69 7.50
C LEU A 112 13.30 1.16 8.22
N GLU A 113 13.72 2.37 7.86
CA GLU A 113 14.81 3.09 8.52
C GLU A 113 14.28 3.82 9.76
N ARG A 114 15.15 3.93 10.76
CA ARG A 114 14.98 4.80 11.92
C ARG A 114 15.82 6.05 11.74
N ASP A 115 15.33 7.17 12.27
CA ASP A 115 16.11 8.39 12.40
C ASP A 115 17.11 8.32 13.58
N ASP A 116 17.88 9.39 13.79
CA ASP A 116 18.86 9.51 14.88
C ASP A 116 18.23 9.40 16.30
N LYS A 117 16.91 9.49 16.40
CA LYS A 117 16.14 9.36 17.65
C LYS A 117 15.46 7.99 17.76
N GLU A 118 15.89 7.02 16.95
CA GLU A 118 15.33 5.66 16.87
C GLU A 118 13.85 5.63 16.45
N LYS A 119 13.32 6.71 15.85
CA LYS A 119 11.93 6.79 15.40
C LYS A 119 11.81 6.39 13.94
N LEU A 120 10.78 5.60 13.61
CA LEU A 120 10.45 5.28 12.22
C LEU A 120 9.86 6.51 11.52
N PHE A 121 10.20 6.71 10.25
CA PHE A 121 9.60 7.78 9.44
C PHE A 121 8.11 7.57 9.16
N VAL A 122 7.67 6.31 9.22
CA VAL A 122 6.29 5.89 9.00
C VAL A 122 5.52 5.94 10.34
N PRO A 123 4.28 6.45 10.38
CA PRO A 123 3.49 6.47 11.61
C PRO A 123 3.15 5.04 12.08
N ASP A 124 2.90 4.89 13.39
CA ASP A 124 2.77 3.58 14.05
C ASP A 124 1.67 2.69 13.46
N ASP A 125 0.60 3.28 12.95
CA ASP A 125 -0.51 2.60 12.29
C ASP A 125 -0.13 2.03 10.91
N ARG A 126 0.90 2.59 10.27
CA ARG A 126 1.44 2.19 8.96
C ARG A 126 2.67 1.30 9.03
N VAL A 127 3.25 1.06 10.21
CA VAL A 127 4.35 0.11 10.38
C VAL A 127 3.89 -1.31 10.02
N ASP A 128 4.70 -2.03 9.23
CA ASP A 128 4.38 -3.39 8.78
C ASP A 128 3.08 -3.50 7.97
N THR A 129 2.65 -2.40 7.34
CA THR A 129 1.52 -2.40 6.41
C THR A 129 1.95 -2.58 4.97
N VAL A 130 1.03 -3.06 4.15
CA VAL A 130 1.18 -3.18 2.71
C VAL A 130 0.11 -2.35 2.02
N ALA A 131 0.52 -1.34 1.25
CA ALA A 131 -0.38 -0.57 0.39
C ALA A 131 -0.97 -1.49 -0.69
N LEU A 132 -2.29 -1.69 -0.68
CA LEU A 132 -3.01 -2.51 -1.65
C LEU A 132 -3.36 -1.66 -2.87
N VAL A 133 -2.70 -1.89 -4.00
CA VAL A 133 -2.89 -1.13 -5.24
C VAL A 133 -3.48 -2.02 -6.33
N ARG A 134 -4.54 -1.53 -6.98
CA ARG A 134 -5.17 -2.16 -8.15
C ARG A 134 -5.14 -1.27 -9.39
N THR A 135 -5.67 -1.73 -10.52
CA THR A 135 -5.49 -1.13 -11.86
C THR A 135 -5.78 0.38 -11.97
N PRO A 136 -6.77 1.01 -11.30
CA PRO A 136 -6.91 2.48 -11.33
C PRO A 136 -5.79 3.23 -10.57
N LEU A 137 -4.79 2.53 -10.03
CA LEU A 137 -3.66 3.06 -9.28
C LEU A 137 -4.06 3.84 -8.02
N MET A 138 -5.20 3.43 -7.43
CA MET A 138 -5.65 3.85 -6.12
C MET A 138 -5.13 2.87 -5.07
N VAL A 139 -4.69 3.40 -3.93
CA VAL A 139 -4.44 2.60 -2.72
C VAL A 139 -5.79 2.34 -2.06
N VAL A 140 -6.15 1.08 -1.90
CA VAL A 140 -7.41 0.67 -1.25
C VAL A 140 -7.24 0.65 0.27
N ALA A 141 -6.09 0.18 0.75
CA ALA A 141 -5.80 0.09 2.18
C ALA A 141 -4.30 0.01 2.43
N TYR A 142 -3.88 0.50 3.60
CA TYR A 142 -2.61 0.12 4.22
C TYR A 142 -2.85 -1.13 5.07
N HIS A 143 -2.79 -2.30 4.43
CA HIS A 143 -3.27 -3.55 5.01
C HIS A 143 -2.26 -4.17 5.98
N ARG A 144 -2.73 -4.50 7.20
CA ARG A 144 -2.02 -5.32 8.19
C ARG A 144 -3.02 -6.15 8.98
N GLN A 145 -2.88 -7.46 8.93
CA GLN A 145 -3.63 -8.44 9.75
C GLN A 145 -2.69 -9.34 10.55
N TRP A 146 -1.50 -8.82 10.86
CA TRP A 146 -0.44 -9.52 11.56
C TRP A 146 0.22 -8.58 12.57
N THR A 147 0.98 -9.19 13.47
CA THR A 147 1.83 -8.44 14.41
C THR A 147 3.07 -7.93 13.70
N ILE A 148 3.55 -6.76 14.13
CA ILE A 148 4.79 -6.16 13.63
C ILE A 148 5.93 -7.18 13.82
N GLY A 149 6.68 -7.43 12.75
CA GLY A 149 7.85 -8.28 12.72
C GLY A 149 9.15 -7.48 12.82
N THR A 150 10.26 -8.23 12.81
CA THR A 150 11.61 -7.67 12.89
C THR A 150 12.43 -8.19 11.71
N PRO A 151 13.11 -7.32 10.93
CA PRO A 151 12.97 -5.86 10.97
C PRO A 151 11.59 -5.40 10.48
N PRO A 152 11.09 -4.23 10.92
CA PRO A 152 9.85 -3.68 10.41
C PRO A 152 10.00 -3.26 8.94
N MET A 153 8.94 -3.39 8.15
CA MET A 153 8.95 -3.10 6.71
C MET A 153 7.72 -2.30 6.29
N ALA A 154 7.82 -1.58 5.18
CA ALA A 154 6.66 -1.12 4.41
C ALA A 154 6.57 -1.94 3.12
N GLY A 155 5.36 -2.20 2.66
CA GLY A 155 5.14 -2.90 1.39
C GLY A 155 4.16 -2.21 0.47
N ALA A 156 4.23 -2.58 -0.80
CA ALA A 156 3.21 -2.26 -1.79
C ALA A 156 2.89 -3.52 -2.58
N PHE A 157 1.61 -3.86 -2.68
CA PHE A 157 1.11 -4.89 -3.57
C PHE A 157 0.50 -4.22 -4.80
N PHE A 158 0.97 -4.61 -5.98
CA PHE A 158 0.40 -4.20 -7.25
C PHE A 158 -0.29 -5.40 -7.91
N ALA A 159 -1.62 -5.33 -7.97
CA ALA A 159 -2.44 -6.38 -8.58
C ALA A 159 -2.19 -6.50 -10.08
N ALA A 160 -2.29 -7.72 -10.59
CA ALA A 160 -2.34 -7.95 -12.04
C ALA A 160 -3.75 -7.64 -12.57
N ASP A 161 -3.82 -7.19 -13.83
CA ASP A 161 -5.10 -6.84 -14.48
C ASP A 161 -6.10 -8.00 -14.52
N ASP A 162 -5.61 -9.25 -14.63
CA ASP A 162 -6.43 -10.47 -14.66
C ASP A 162 -7.36 -10.62 -13.44
N ILE A 163 -7.05 -9.97 -12.30
CA ILE A 163 -7.83 -10.07 -11.06
C ILE A 163 -8.48 -8.75 -10.64
N ASP A 164 -8.34 -7.65 -11.40
CA ASP A 164 -8.86 -6.34 -10.99
C ASP A 164 -10.38 -6.36 -10.75
N ASP A 165 -11.14 -7.01 -11.62
CA ASP A 165 -12.60 -7.13 -11.46
C ASP A 165 -12.99 -7.94 -10.21
N ILE A 166 -12.18 -8.92 -9.83
CA ILE A 166 -12.39 -9.73 -8.62
C ILE A 166 -12.12 -8.87 -7.38
N LEU A 167 -11.01 -8.13 -7.38
CA LEU A 167 -10.66 -7.24 -6.28
C LEU A 167 -11.67 -6.11 -6.14
N ARG A 168 -12.11 -5.52 -7.24
CA ARG A 168 -13.19 -4.52 -7.30
C ARG A 168 -14.51 -5.06 -6.72
N ALA A 169 -14.82 -6.33 -6.95
CA ALA A 169 -16.00 -6.97 -6.36
C ALA A 169 -15.83 -7.24 -4.85
N ALA A 170 -14.59 -7.37 -4.36
CA ALA A 170 -14.29 -7.51 -2.94
C ALA A 170 -14.37 -6.17 -2.17
N GLU A 171 -14.43 -5.03 -2.85
CA GLU A 171 -14.46 -3.71 -2.21
C GLU A 171 -15.87 -3.36 -1.70
N PRO A 172 -16.00 -2.90 -0.44
CA PRO A 172 -17.22 -2.25 0.04
C PRO A 172 -17.35 -0.85 -0.58
N PRO A 173 -18.51 -0.18 -0.46
CA PRO A 173 -18.71 1.18 -0.99
C PRO A 173 -17.71 2.23 -0.50
N ALA A 174 -17.13 2.03 0.69
CA ALA A 174 -16.10 2.92 1.24
C ALA A 174 -14.71 2.75 0.59
N HIS A 175 -14.51 1.69 -0.21
CA HIS A 175 -13.24 1.39 -0.88
C HIS A 175 -12.02 1.33 0.06
N ASP A 176 -12.21 0.83 1.29
CA ASP A 176 -11.23 0.87 2.39
C ASP A 176 -10.60 -0.50 2.72
N ARG A 177 -11.04 -1.57 2.06
CA ARG A 177 -10.52 -2.94 2.23
C ARG A 177 -10.94 -3.86 1.09
N TRP A 178 -10.29 -5.02 1.01
CA TRP A 178 -10.82 -6.18 0.29
C TRP A 178 -11.47 -7.14 1.26
N ASP A 179 -12.80 -7.25 1.15
CA ASP A 179 -13.62 -8.15 1.95
C ASP A 179 -13.78 -9.50 1.23
N LYS A 180 -13.12 -10.53 1.75
CA LYS A 180 -13.20 -11.92 1.23
C LYS A 180 -14.61 -12.52 1.32
N ASP A 181 -15.47 -11.94 2.14
CA ASP A 181 -16.84 -12.41 2.38
C ASP A 181 -17.87 -11.51 1.69
N ALA A 182 -17.42 -10.58 0.84
CA ALA A 182 -18.30 -9.72 0.04
C ALA A 182 -19.29 -10.55 -0.80
N ARG A 183 -20.57 -10.19 -0.72
CA ARG A 183 -21.65 -10.86 -1.47
C ARG A 183 -21.38 -10.90 -2.98
N ARG A 184 -20.70 -9.89 -3.53
CA ARG A 184 -20.35 -9.79 -4.95
C ARG A 184 -19.28 -10.81 -5.40
N LEU A 185 -18.60 -11.46 -4.46
CA LEU A 185 -17.66 -12.55 -4.73
C LEU A 185 -18.34 -13.92 -4.81
N GLN A 186 -19.63 -14.03 -4.48
CA GLN A 186 -20.35 -15.31 -4.57
C GLN A 186 -20.41 -15.78 -6.02
N ASP A 187 -19.72 -16.88 -6.29
CA ASP A 187 -19.74 -17.63 -7.54
C ASP A 187 -19.96 -19.12 -7.25
N ALA A 188 -20.49 -19.87 -8.22
CA ALA A 188 -20.82 -21.28 -8.05
C ALA A 188 -19.60 -22.14 -7.67
N THR A 189 -18.39 -21.68 -8.01
CA THR A 189 -17.13 -22.39 -7.82
C THR A 189 -16.35 -21.95 -6.57
N GLY A 190 -16.72 -20.83 -5.93
CA GLY A 190 -15.94 -20.21 -4.85
C GLY A 190 -14.59 -19.62 -5.29
N ARG A 191 -14.33 -19.53 -6.61
CA ARG A 191 -13.03 -19.16 -7.17
C ARG A 191 -12.66 -17.73 -6.84
N LYS A 192 -13.60 -16.79 -6.97
CA LYS A 192 -13.37 -15.37 -6.68
C LYS A 192 -12.90 -15.16 -5.24
N ARG A 193 -13.60 -15.75 -4.27
CA ARG A 193 -13.21 -15.72 -2.84
C ARG A 193 -11.84 -16.37 -2.60
N SER A 194 -11.56 -17.49 -3.26
CA SER A 194 -10.26 -18.16 -3.17
C SER A 194 -9.10 -17.26 -3.64
N ILE A 195 -9.30 -16.49 -4.72
CA ILE A 195 -8.30 -15.54 -5.22
C ILE A 195 -8.01 -14.43 -4.21
N VAL A 196 -9.04 -13.80 -3.62
CA VAL A 196 -8.87 -12.77 -2.59
C VAL A 196 -8.11 -13.32 -1.38
N ASN A 197 -8.46 -14.53 -0.91
CA ASN A 197 -7.73 -15.19 0.17
C ASN A 197 -6.27 -15.49 -0.19
N LYS A 198 -5.99 -15.91 -1.43
CA LYS A 198 -4.63 -16.15 -1.93
C LYS A 198 -3.81 -14.86 -1.97
N VAL A 199 -4.40 -13.74 -2.37
CA VAL A 199 -3.75 -12.41 -2.36
C VAL A 199 -3.36 -12.03 -0.94
N LEU A 200 -4.33 -11.93 -0.03
CA LEU A 200 -4.09 -11.46 1.34
C LEU A 200 -3.14 -12.39 2.10
N GLY A 201 -3.34 -13.70 2.00
CA GLY A 201 -2.43 -14.68 2.60
C GLY A 201 -1.05 -14.71 1.94
N GLY A 202 -0.98 -14.46 0.63
CA GLY A 202 0.27 -14.38 -0.13
C GLY A 202 1.12 -13.20 0.32
N ILE A 203 0.51 -12.02 0.44
CA ILE A 203 1.17 -10.80 0.94
C ILE A 203 1.81 -11.05 2.30
N HIS A 204 1.04 -11.59 3.26
CA HIS A 204 1.57 -11.86 4.61
C HIS A 204 2.75 -12.86 4.59
N ARG A 205 2.62 -13.97 3.83
CA ARG A 205 3.71 -14.95 3.70
C ARG A 205 4.96 -14.34 3.07
N SER A 206 4.80 -13.54 2.02
CA SER A 206 5.91 -12.88 1.34
C SER A 206 6.60 -11.86 2.24
N LEU A 207 5.84 -11.06 2.99
CA LEU A 207 6.39 -10.12 3.99
C LEU A 207 7.23 -10.87 5.03
N LYS A 208 6.69 -11.94 5.63
CA LYS A 208 7.42 -12.74 6.63
C LYS A 208 8.70 -13.35 6.07
N GLN A 209 8.69 -13.84 4.83
CA GLN A 209 9.88 -14.37 4.18
C GLN A 209 10.95 -13.29 4.00
N CYS A 210 10.56 -12.08 3.61
CA CYS A 210 11.46 -10.93 3.48
C CYS A 210 12.03 -10.50 4.84
N GLN A 211 11.21 -10.42 5.90
CA GLN A 211 11.66 -10.13 7.26
C GLN A 211 12.71 -11.14 7.75
N ASN A 212 12.47 -12.43 7.52
CA ASN A 212 13.42 -13.49 7.89
C ASN A 212 14.73 -13.40 7.10
N THR A 213 14.67 -12.94 5.85
CA THR A 213 15.86 -12.77 5.00
C THR A 213 16.66 -11.53 5.40
N ALA A 214 15.98 -10.46 5.79
CA ALA A 214 16.58 -9.21 6.23
C ALA A 214 17.13 -9.29 7.67
N SER A 215 16.66 -10.25 8.47
CA SER A 215 17.11 -10.44 9.85
C SER A 215 18.59 -10.86 9.88
N PRO A 216 19.40 -10.30 10.80
CA PRO A 216 20.77 -10.75 10.98
C PRO A 216 20.81 -12.24 11.36
N PRO A 217 21.87 -12.98 10.98
CA PRO A 217 21.99 -14.39 11.32
C PRO A 217 21.90 -14.57 12.84
N PRO A 218 21.22 -15.63 13.33
CA PRO A 218 21.11 -15.86 14.76
C PRO A 218 22.51 -15.94 15.39
N PRO A 219 22.70 -15.41 16.61
CA PRO A 219 23.99 -15.49 17.27
C PRO A 219 24.44 -16.95 17.34
N PRO A 220 25.74 -17.24 17.13
CA PRO A 220 26.25 -18.60 17.19
C PRO A 220 25.84 -19.20 18.54
N ARG A 221 25.15 -20.35 18.50
CA ARG A 221 24.75 -21.03 19.73
C ARG A 221 26.00 -21.20 20.59
N PRO A 222 25.97 -20.80 21.88
CA PRO A 222 27.09 -21.09 22.76
C PRO A 222 27.30 -22.60 22.71
N LYS A 223 28.50 -23.03 22.32
CA LYS A 223 28.90 -24.43 22.40
C LYS A 223 28.66 -24.81 23.87
N ARG A 224 27.63 -25.61 24.15
CA ARG A 224 27.41 -26.13 25.50
C ARG A 224 28.73 -26.72 25.94
N LEU A 225 29.29 -26.19 27.02
CA LEU A 225 30.52 -26.66 27.64
C LEU A 225 30.22 -28.02 28.29
N SER A 226 29.93 -29.04 27.48
CA SER A 226 29.78 -30.44 27.89
C SER A 226 31.07 -30.99 28.51
N LEU A 227 32.16 -30.22 28.45
CA LEU A 227 33.43 -30.48 29.12
C LEU A 227 33.41 -30.11 30.62
N LEU A 228 32.70 -29.06 31.02
CA LEU A 228 32.62 -28.66 32.45
C LEU A 228 31.62 -29.52 33.23
N GLU A 229 30.55 -30.00 32.58
CA GLU A 229 29.61 -30.96 33.19
C GLU A 229 30.25 -32.34 33.42
N ARG A 230 31.34 -32.66 32.70
CA ARG A 230 32.04 -33.94 32.80
C ARG A 230 33.19 -33.96 33.81
N THR A 231 33.65 -32.80 34.28
CA THR A 231 34.70 -32.67 35.31
C THR A 231 34.13 -32.35 36.70
N LEU A 232 32.82 -32.18 36.81
CA LEU A 232 32.11 -31.90 38.07
C LEU A 232 31.20 -33.07 38.54
N ALA A 233 31.36 -34.26 37.95
CA ALA A 233 30.66 -35.50 38.34
C ALA A 233 31.65 -36.50 38.95
#